data_AF-X8J082-F1
#
_entry.id   AF-X8J082-F1
#
_cell.length_a   1.000
_cell.length_b   1.000
_cell.length_c   1.000
_cell.angle_alpha   90.00
_cell.angle_beta   90.00
_cell.angle_gamma   90.00
#
_symmetry.space_group_name_H-M   'P 1'
#
loop_
_entity.id
_entity.type
_entity.pdbx_description
1 polymer ?
#
loop_
_entity_poly.entity_id
_entity_poly.type
_entity_poly.pdbx_seq_one_letter_code
_entity_poly.pdbx_strand_id
1 'polypeptide(L)'
;MGATMVDMLAQTAMVTERISHNVDTAGTAVGTTYGIATQATIVAVKVCSDSGSCATSDIVSGVNYAYSQFKSNGKPSVATMSLGGSASTAIDSAVSTAITGGLHFTIAAGNSNVDASTTSPARVAAANTIGAVDSSNAKASFSNYGSVLDVWAPGVNILSAYIASAKNMWG
;
A
#
# COMPACT_ATOMS: atom_id res chain seq x y z
N MET A 1 -36.34 12.97 3.88
CA MET A 1 -35.97 12.85 5.31
C MET A 1 -35.23 11.52 5.42
N GLY A 2 -33.96 11.37 5.72
CA GLY A 2 -32.90 12.24 6.20
C GLY A 2 -31.83 11.26 6.69
N ALA A 3 -30.61 11.34 6.16
CA ALA A 3 -29.43 10.73 6.76
C ALA A 3 -28.26 11.62 6.38
N THR A 4 -28.11 12.68 7.16
CA THR A 4 -26.99 13.61 7.16
C THR A 4 -25.93 13.04 8.10
N MET A 5 -24.70 12.90 7.57
CA MET A 5 -23.39 12.78 8.22
C MET A 5 -23.13 11.66 9.26
N VAL A 6 -22.14 10.82 8.96
CA VAL A 6 -21.09 10.46 9.93
C VAL A 6 -19.73 10.63 9.25
N ASP A 7 -18.99 11.56 9.82
CA ASP A 7 -17.68 12.06 9.48
C ASP A 7 -16.62 11.28 10.27
N MET A 8 -15.63 10.69 9.59
CA MET A 8 -14.27 10.57 10.11
C MET A 8 -13.30 10.42 8.94
N LEU A 9 -12.51 11.48 8.74
CA LEU A 9 -11.64 11.74 7.60
C LEU A 9 -10.40 10.84 7.63
N ALA A 10 -10.38 9.77 6.83
CA ALA A 10 -9.16 9.10 6.39
C ALA A 10 -9.29 8.75 4.90
N GLN A 11 -8.54 9.42 4.02
CA GLN A 11 -8.47 9.03 2.60
C GLN A 11 -7.25 8.13 2.41
N THR A 12 -7.43 6.92 1.92
CA THR A 12 -6.33 5.99 1.65
C THR A 12 -5.89 6.14 0.20
N ALA A 13 -4.67 6.61 -0.02
CA ALA A 13 -4.06 6.63 -1.34
C ALA A 13 -3.29 5.34 -1.57
N MET A 14 -3.72 4.51 -2.51
CA MET A 14 -3.09 3.22 -2.81
C MET A 14 -2.21 3.38 -4.04
N VAL A 15 -0.88 3.36 -3.85
CA VAL A 15 0.09 3.32 -4.95
C VAL A 15 0.47 1.86 -5.15
N THR A 16 0.10 1.30 -6.30
CA THR A 16 -0.03 -0.16 -6.42
C THR A 16 0.62 -0.77 -7.66
N GLU A 17 1.04 -2.03 -7.54
CA GLU A 17 1.29 -2.96 -8.66
C GLU A 17 0.13 -3.94 -8.83
N ARG A 18 -0.02 -4.65 -9.96
CA ARG A 18 -1.06 -5.67 -10.28
C ARG A 18 -2.39 -5.68 -9.48
N ILE A 19 -3.50 -5.58 -10.23
CA ILE A 19 -4.88 -5.48 -9.74
C ILE A 19 -5.28 -6.50 -8.65
N SER A 20 -4.87 -7.77 -8.72
CA SER A 20 -5.29 -8.79 -7.73
C SER A 20 -4.72 -8.57 -6.32
N HIS A 21 -3.44 -8.19 -6.19
CA HIS A 21 -2.81 -7.88 -4.90
C HIS A 21 -3.45 -6.62 -4.27
N ASN A 22 -4.01 -5.74 -5.11
CA ASN A 22 -4.56 -4.45 -4.68
C ASN A 22 -5.93 -4.57 -4.07
N VAL A 23 -6.75 -5.47 -4.59
CA VAL A 23 -8.08 -5.74 -4.05
C VAL A 23 -7.93 -6.42 -2.70
N ASP A 24 -6.85 -7.18 -2.50
CA ASP A 24 -6.51 -7.82 -1.23
C ASP A 24 -6.13 -6.78 -0.14
N THR A 25 -5.18 -5.89 -0.43
CA THR A 25 -4.76 -4.81 0.47
C THR A 25 -5.90 -3.82 0.71
N ALA A 26 -6.66 -3.45 -0.32
CA ALA A 26 -7.79 -2.54 -0.20
C ALA A 26 -8.96 -3.15 0.58
N GLY A 27 -9.26 -4.44 0.36
CA GLY A 27 -10.30 -5.16 1.06
C GLY A 27 -10.01 -5.33 2.54
N THR A 28 -8.74 -5.53 2.92
CA THR A 28 -8.32 -5.61 4.33
C THR A 28 -8.24 -4.24 4.99
N ALA A 29 -7.91 -3.19 4.23
CA ALA A 29 -7.87 -1.83 4.75
C ALA A 29 -9.28 -1.24 4.95
N VAL A 30 -10.18 -1.40 3.97
CA VAL A 30 -11.46 -0.66 3.92
C VAL A 30 -12.66 -1.49 3.47
N GLY A 31 -12.51 -2.80 3.24
CA GLY A 31 -13.62 -3.65 2.81
C GLY A 31 -14.75 -3.71 3.84
N THR A 32 -15.99 -3.77 3.39
CA THR A 32 -17.16 -3.69 4.30
C THR A 32 -17.28 -4.86 5.28
N THR A 33 -16.73 -6.03 4.94
CA THR A 33 -16.80 -7.25 5.77
C THR A 33 -15.54 -7.49 6.61
N TYR A 34 -14.35 -7.13 6.09
CA TYR A 34 -13.06 -7.46 6.71
C TYR A 34 -12.11 -6.25 6.83
N GLY A 35 -12.57 -5.05 6.49
CA GLY A 35 -11.80 -3.82 6.51
C GLY A 35 -11.74 -3.19 7.90
N ILE A 36 -10.58 -2.66 8.27
CA ILE A 36 -10.39 -1.95 9.55
C ILE A 36 -10.98 -0.53 9.48
N ALA A 37 -10.94 0.11 8.30
CA ALA A 37 -11.44 1.46 8.04
C ALA A 37 -12.55 1.45 6.97
N THR A 38 -13.68 0.80 7.27
CA THR A 38 -14.79 0.54 6.32
C THR A 38 -15.46 1.80 5.73
N GLN A 39 -15.17 2.99 6.28
CA GLN A 39 -15.71 4.28 5.83
C GLN A 39 -14.66 5.17 5.15
N ALA A 40 -13.42 4.70 4.97
CA ALA A 40 -12.38 5.46 4.31
C ALA A 40 -12.63 5.56 2.79
N THR A 41 -12.28 6.70 2.21
CA THR A 41 -12.31 6.88 0.75
C THR A 41 -11.03 6.32 0.14
N ILE A 42 -11.14 5.50 -0.89
CA ILE A 42 -9.96 4.98 -1.61
C ILE A 42 -9.64 5.89 -2.81
N VAL A 43 -8.37 6.23 -2.96
CA VAL A 43 -7.81 6.77 -4.21
C VAL A 43 -6.81 5.77 -4.75
N ALA A 44 -7.13 5.12 -5.88
CA ALA A 44 -6.24 4.18 -6.53
C ALA A 44 -5.31 4.92 -7.51
N VAL A 45 -4.01 4.76 -7.33
CA VAL A 45 -2.95 5.32 -8.19
C VAL A 45 -2.16 4.16 -8.79
N LYS A 46 -2.35 3.92 -10.08
CA LYS A 46 -1.64 2.88 -10.83
C LYS A 46 -0.31 3.44 -11.33
N VAL A 47 0.80 2.85 -10.90
CA VAL A 47 2.18 3.27 -11.28
C VAL A 47 2.95 2.21 -12.05
N CYS A 48 2.34 1.04 -12.27
CA CYS A 48 2.93 -0.08 -12.97
C CYS A 48 2.06 -0.50 -14.16
N SER A 49 2.70 -0.95 -15.22
CA SER A 49 2.04 -1.57 -16.36
C SER A 49 1.29 -2.85 -15.95
N ASP A 50 0.44 -3.35 -16.84
CA ASP A 50 -0.27 -4.62 -16.60
C ASP A 50 0.68 -5.83 -16.59
N SER A 51 1.86 -5.71 -17.20
CA SER A 51 2.94 -6.70 -17.11
C SER A 51 3.71 -6.66 -15.78
N GLY A 52 3.39 -5.70 -14.89
CA GLY A 52 4.08 -5.53 -13.60
C GLY A 52 5.41 -4.80 -13.68
N SER A 53 5.67 -4.09 -14.78
CA SER A 53 6.85 -3.22 -14.90
C SER A 53 6.51 -1.83 -14.36
N CYS A 54 7.36 -1.30 -13.50
CA CYS A 54 7.17 0.01 -12.88
C CYS A 54 8.39 0.87 -13.15
N ALA A 55 8.24 1.98 -13.88
CA ALA A 55 9.32 2.92 -14.03
C ALA A 55 9.47 3.75 -12.75
N THR A 56 10.71 4.01 -12.33
CA THR A 56 11.00 4.89 -11.18
C THR A 56 10.29 6.24 -11.29
N SER A 57 10.23 6.81 -12.50
CA SER A 57 9.52 8.07 -12.78
C SER A 57 8.02 7.98 -12.50
N ASP A 58 7.39 6.86 -12.84
CA ASP A 58 5.95 6.67 -12.67
C ASP A 58 5.61 6.48 -11.18
N ILE A 59 6.46 5.76 -10.44
CA ILE A 59 6.32 5.61 -8.99
C ILE A 59 6.44 6.98 -8.31
N VAL A 60 7.47 7.77 -8.66
CA VAL A 60 7.68 9.12 -8.10
C VAL A 60 6.50 10.04 -8.43
N SER A 61 6.03 10.03 -9.68
CA SER A 61 4.84 10.79 -10.10
C SER A 61 3.58 10.35 -9.34
N GLY A 62 3.40 9.06 -9.09
CA GLY A 62 2.29 8.54 -8.31
C GLY A 62 2.32 8.98 -6.84
N VAL A 63 3.51 8.98 -6.21
CA VAL A 63 3.71 9.50 -4.85
C VAL A 63 3.40 11.00 -4.81
N ASN A 64 3.92 11.77 -5.76
CA ASN A 64 3.67 13.21 -5.85
C ASN A 64 2.19 13.52 -6.08
N TYR A 65 1.51 12.72 -6.91
CA TYR A 65 0.06 12.83 -7.12
C TYR A 65 -0.70 12.56 -5.82
N ALA A 66 -0.42 11.45 -5.13
CA ALA A 66 -1.06 11.12 -3.85
C ALA A 66 -0.85 12.24 -2.81
N TYR A 67 0.37 12.76 -2.71
CA TYR A 67 0.69 13.88 -1.84
C TYR A 67 -0.09 15.15 -2.23
N SER A 68 -0.18 15.49 -3.53
CA SER A 68 -0.96 16.63 -3.99
C SER A 68 -2.45 16.53 -3.63
N GLN A 69 -3.03 15.32 -3.74
CA GLN A 69 -4.42 15.06 -3.38
C GLN A 69 -4.64 15.20 -1.86
N PHE A 70 -3.72 14.66 -1.06
CA PHE A 70 -3.71 14.86 0.39
C PHE A 70 -3.65 16.34 0.77
N LYS A 71 -2.80 17.13 0.10
CA LYS A 71 -2.70 18.57 0.39
C LYS A 71 -3.93 19.34 -0.06
N SER A 72 -4.58 18.96 -1.16
CA SER A 72 -5.75 19.65 -1.69
C SER A 72 -7.04 19.33 -0.92
N ASN A 73 -7.19 18.10 -0.43
CA ASN A 73 -8.38 17.67 0.31
C ASN A 73 -8.34 18.08 1.79
N GLY A 74 -7.15 18.31 2.36
CA GLY A 74 -6.96 18.68 3.77
C GLY A 74 -7.39 17.59 4.77
N LYS A 75 -7.59 16.36 4.32
CA LYS A 75 -8.06 15.23 5.14
C LYS A 75 -6.87 14.41 5.61
N PRO A 76 -6.86 13.94 6.87
CA PRO A 76 -5.92 12.90 7.28
C PRO A 76 -5.92 11.77 6.26
N SER A 77 -4.74 11.31 5.87
CA SER A 77 -4.59 10.35 4.79
C SER A 77 -3.44 9.41 5.11
N VAL A 78 -3.59 8.17 4.68
CA VAL A 78 -2.53 7.16 4.73
C VAL A 78 -2.30 6.65 3.33
N ALA A 79 -1.07 6.69 2.88
CA ALA A 79 -0.65 6.06 1.65
C ALA A 79 -0.19 4.62 1.93
N THR A 80 -0.55 3.70 1.04
CA THR A 80 0.00 2.33 1.06
C THR A 80 0.71 2.05 -0.25
N MET A 81 1.92 1.48 -0.15
CA MET A 81 2.73 1.11 -1.30
C MET A 81 3.06 -0.38 -1.25
N SER A 82 2.35 -1.16 -2.04
CA SER A 82 2.60 -2.59 -2.23
C SER A 82 3.52 -2.84 -3.41
N LEU A 83 4.66 -2.16 -3.43
CA LEU A 83 5.70 -2.27 -4.45
C LEU A 83 7.06 -2.30 -3.78
N GLY A 84 8.05 -2.87 -4.46
CA GLY A 84 9.41 -2.93 -3.94
C GLY A 84 10.39 -3.38 -5.00
N GLY A 85 11.61 -2.85 -4.92
CA GLY A 85 12.66 -3.20 -5.88
C GLY A 85 14.03 -2.72 -5.44
N SER A 86 14.95 -2.68 -6.41
CA SER A 86 16.30 -2.17 -6.22
C SER A 86 16.31 -0.77 -5.62
N ALA A 87 17.41 -0.47 -4.93
CA ALA A 87 17.60 0.80 -4.28
C ALA A 87 17.39 2.01 -5.23
N SER A 88 16.51 2.94 -4.84
CA SER A 88 16.25 4.17 -5.59
C SER A 88 16.10 5.39 -4.68
N THR A 89 17.11 6.25 -4.66
CA THR A 89 17.09 7.53 -3.91
C THR A 89 15.93 8.43 -4.35
N ALA A 90 15.51 8.36 -5.61
CA ALA A 90 14.39 9.16 -6.12
C ALA A 90 13.06 8.74 -5.48
N ILE A 91 12.82 7.44 -5.35
CA ILE A 91 11.63 6.90 -4.66
C ILE A 91 11.69 7.27 -3.18
N ASP A 92 12.83 7.03 -2.53
CA ASP A 92 12.97 7.32 -1.09
C ASP A 92 12.75 8.79 -0.76
N SER A 93 13.30 9.69 -1.59
CA SER A 93 13.16 11.13 -1.41
C SER A 93 11.72 11.58 -1.61
N ALA A 94 11.02 11.03 -2.60
CA ALA A 94 9.61 11.33 -2.83
C ALA A 94 8.74 10.91 -1.63
N VAL A 95 8.95 9.68 -1.14
CA VAL A 95 8.24 9.15 0.03
C VAL A 95 8.57 9.96 1.29
N SER A 96 9.86 10.21 1.56
CA SER A 96 10.30 10.97 2.73
C SER A 96 9.77 12.41 2.71
N THR A 97 9.72 13.04 1.54
CA THR A 97 9.15 14.39 1.36
C THR A 97 7.66 14.39 1.66
N ALA A 98 6.91 13.40 1.14
CA ALA A 98 5.49 13.29 1.41
C ALA A 98 5.20 13.05 2.91
N ILE A 99 6.00 12.20 3.58
CA ILE A 99 5.91 11.95 5.02
C ILE A 99 6.19 13.22 5.82
N THR A 100 7.26 13.93 5.49
CA THR A 100 7.58 15.22 6.12
C THR A 100 6.46 16.25 5.93
N GLY A 101 5.76 16.17 4.80
CA GLY A 101 4.60 16.99 4.49
C GLY A 101 3.30 16.58 5.20
N GLY A 102 3.30 15.48 5.96
CA GLY A 102 2.19 15.00 6.78
C GLY A 102 1.43 13.79 6.21
N LEU A 103 1.82 13.24 5.06
CA LEU A 103 1.19 12.04 4.50
C LEU A 103 1.89 10.79 5.06
N HIS A 104 1.20 9.99 5.88
CA HIS A 104 1.78 8.76 6.42
C HIS A 104 1.86 7.65 5.37
N PHE A 105 2.90 6.81 5.43
CA PHE A 105 3.09 5.69 4.50
C PHE A 105 3.17 4.35 5.24
N THR A 106 2.49 3.35 4.68
CA THR A 106 2.69 1.93 4.95
C THR A 106 3.29 1.27 3.71
N ILE A 107 4.41 0.58 3.87
CA ILE A 107 5.17 0.03 2.73
C ILE A 107 5.52 -1.43 2.96
N ALA A 108 5.53 -2.22 1.89
CA ALA A 108 5.95 -3.61 1.96
C ALA A 108 7.48 -3.70 2.15
N ALA A 109 7.94 -4.62 3.01
CA ALA A 109 9.36 -4.94 3.14
C ALA A 109 9.93 -5.51 1.83
N GLY A 110 9.11 -6.17 1.00
CA GLY A 110 9.46 -6.81 -0.25
C GLY A 110 9.53 -8.34 -0.16
N ASN A 111 9.54 -9.00 -1.32
CA ASN A 111 9.32 -10.46 -1.45
C ASN A 111 10.54 -11.20 -2.03
N SER A 112 11.75 -10.77 -1.68
CA SER A 112 13.00 -11.31 -2.24
C SER A 112 13.86 -12.07 -1.22
N ASN A 113 13.41 -12.19 0.03
CA ASN A 113 14.17 -12.76 1.15
C ASN A 113 15.58 -12.14 1.29
N VAL A 114 15.65 -10.81 1.24
CA VAL A 114 16.87 -10.03 1.46
C VAL A 114 16.71 -9.04 2.62
N ASP A 115 17.80 -8.40 3.02
CA ASP A 115 17.75 -7.27 3.96
C ASP A 115 17.02 -6.08 3.32
N ALA A 116 15.88 -5.70 3.90
CA ALA A 116 15.01 -4.64 3.42
C ALA A 116 15.71 -3.26 3.38
N SER A 117 16.76 -3.06 4.19
CA SER A 117 17.58 -1.83 4.16
C SER A 117 18.27 -1.61 2.81
N THR A 118 18.37 -2.64 1.99
CA THR A 118 18.97 -2.59 0.64
C THR A 118 17.94 -2.33 -0.48
N THR A 119 16.66 -2.19 -0.15
CA THR A 119 15.56 -2.07 -1.11
C THR A 119 14.77 -0.78 -0.93
N SER A 120 14.09 -0.33 -1.98
CA SER A 120 13.22 0.86 -1.94
C SER A 120 11.77 0.49 -2.25
N PRO A 121 10.79 1.15 -1.59
CA PRO A 121 10.95 2.18 -0.56
C PRO A 121 11.26 1.63 0.84
N ALA A 122 11.39 0.31 1.04
CA ALA A 122 11.49 -0.33 2.37
C ALA A 122 12.58 0.23 3.30
N ARG A 123 13.66 0.83 2.76
CA ARG A 123 14.70 1.47 3.57
C ARG A 123 14.36 2.88 4.08
N VAL A 124 13.20 3.44 3.73
CA VAL A 124 12.77 4.76 4.21
C VAL A 124 12.34 4.63 5.67
N ALA A 125 13.25 4.97 6.59
CA ALA A 125 13.05 4.80 8.04
C ALA A 125 11.85 5.55 8.63
N ALA A 126 11.34 6.59 7.94
CA ALA A 126 10.16 7.33 8.39
C ALA A 126 8.82 6.69 7.97
N ALA A 127 8.86 5.69 7.09
CA ALA A 127 7.68 4.94 6.66
C ALA A 127 7.47 3.72 7.56
N ASN A 128 6.23 3.25 7.69
CA ASN A 128 5.93 2.02 8.41
C ASN A 128 6.14 0.80 7.48
N THR A 129 7.22 0.06 7.69
CA THR A 129 7.66 -1.05 6.85
C THR A 129 7.18 -2.38 7.40
N ILE A 130 6.41 -3.11 6.57
CA ILE A 130 5.68 -4.30 6.98
C ILE A 130 6.33 -5.56 6.39
N GLY A 131 6.77 -6.47 7.26
CA GLY A 131 7.19 -7.83 6.88
C GLY A 131 6.03 -8.83 6.89
N ALA A 132 6.17 -9.93 6.16
CA ALA A 132 5.15 -10.98 6.07
C ALA A 132 5.49 -12.20 6.95
N VAL A 133 4.51 -12.66 7.73
CA VAL A 133 4.50 -13.95 8.45
C VAL A 133 3.41 -14.88 7.95
N ASP A 134 3.57 -16.17 8.18
CA ASP A 134 2.55 -17.19 7.93
C ASP A 134 1.64 -17.44 9.14
N SER A 135 0.70 -18.39 9.01
CA SER A 135 -0.25 -18.75 10.07
C SER A 135 0.40 -19.34 11.33
N SER A 136 1.68 -19.73 11.27
CA SER A 136 2.46 -20.19 12.42
C SER A 136 3.25 -19.06 13.09
N ASN A 137 3.02 -17.81 12.68
CA ASN A 137 3.83 -16.63 13.03
C ASN A 137 5.31 -16.76 12.63
N ALA A 138 5.64 -17.65 11.69
CA ALA A 138 6.96 -17.75 11.13
C ALA A 138 7.11 -16.76 9.98
N LYS A 139 8.30 -16.19 9.81
CA LYS A 139 8.60 -15.33 8.65
C LYS A 139 8.27 -16.08 7.38
N ALA A 140 7.45 -15.48 6.51
CA ALA A 140 7.19 -16.04 5.19
C ALA A 140 8.52 -16.22 4.45
N SER A 141 8.69 -17.34 3.75
CA SER A 141 9.96 -17.68 3.09
C SER A 141 10.42 -16.61 2.10
N PHE A 142 9.47 -15.91 1.46
CA PHE A 142 9.73 -14.81 0.54
C PHE A 142 9.98 -13.45 1.20
N SER A 143 9.52 -13.23 2.44
CA SER A 143 9.57 -11.89 3.04
C SER A 143 11.01 -11.42 3.22
N ASN A 144 11.28 -10.19 2.81
CA ASN A 144 12.46 -9.45 3.25
C ASN A 144 12.45 -9.30 4.78
N TYR A 145 13.62 -9.03 5.33
CA TYR A 145 13.90 -8.97 6.77
C TYR A 145 14.86 -7.82 7.10
N GLY A 146 15.16 -7.61 8.38
CA GLY A 146 16.17 -6.62 8.81
C GLY A 146 15.63 -5.62 9.82
N SER A 147 16.51 -4.76 10.32
CA SER A 147 16.18 -3.79 11.39
C SER A 147 15.31 -2.62 10.93
N VAL A 148 15.10 -2.46 9.62
CA VAL A 148 14.24 -1.41 9.05
C VAL A 148 12.77 -1.81 8.99
N LEU A 149 12.41 -3.05 9.38
CA LEU A 149 11.02 -3.45 9.51
C LEU A 149 10.47 -2.95 10.85
N ASP A 150 9.28 -2.36 10.83
CA ASP A 150 8.60 -1.86 12.02
C ASP A 150 7.67 -2.92 12.61
N VAL A 151 7.02 -3.71 11.76
CA VAL A 151 6.04 -4.71 12.19
C VAL A 151 5.97 -5.90 11.23
N TRP A 152 5.59 -7.04 11.79
CA TRP A 152 5.26 -8.26 11.04
C TRP A 152 3.75 -8.43 10.99
N ALA A 153 3.21 -8.72 9.80
CA ALA A 153 1.79 -8.96 9.59
C ALA A 153 1.56 -10.27 8.83
N PRO A 154 0.39 -10.91 8.99
CA PRO A 154 0.02 -12.06 8.17
C PRO A 154 0.09 -11.71 6.67
N GLY A 155 0.86 -12.49 5.90
CA GLY A 155 1.04 -12.28 4.45
C GLY A 155 1.00 -13.55 3.61
N VAL A 156 0.67 -14.70 4.22
CA VAL A 156 0.54 -15.98 3.53
C VAL A 156 -0.92 -16.44 3.62
N ASN A 157 -1.52 -16.76 2.46
CA ASN A 157 -2.91 -17.26 2.36
C ASN A 157 -3.93 -16.35 3.07
N ILE A 158 -3.81 -15.03 2.88
CA ILE A 158 -4.75 -14.07 3.45
C ILE A 158 -6.06 -14.11 2.67
N LEU A 159 -7.16 -14.34 3.39
CA LEU A 159 -8.49 -14.24 2.82
C LEU A 159 -8.85 -12.77 2.64
N SER A 160 -9.05 -12.35 1.40
CA SER A 160 -9.37 -10.97 1.08
C SER A 160 -10.24 -10.87 -0.18
N ALA A 161 -10.61 -9.64 -0.55
CA ALA A 161 -11.50 -9.42 -1.68
C ALA A 161 -10.79 -9.80 -2.99
N TYR A 162 -11.37 -10.75 -3.71
CA TYR A 162 -10.88 -11.19 -5.02
C TYR A 162 -11.68 -10.50 -6.12
N ILE A 163 -11.03 -9.90 -7.13
CA ILE A 163 -11.71 -9.65 -8.41
C ILE A 163 -11.88 -11.01 -9.08
N ALA A 164 -13.02 -11.65 -8.83
CA ALA A 164 -13.54 -12.60 -9.78
C ALA A 164 -13.81 -11.82 -11.06
N SER A 165 -13.07 -12.15 -12.12
CA SER A 165 -13.46 -11.77 -13.48
C SER A 165 -14.97 -11.96 -13.61
N ALA A 166 -15.68 -10.89 -13.97
CA ALA A 166 -17.08 -10.96 -14.31
C ALA A 166 -17.24 -11.90 -15.51
N LYS A 167 -17.35 -13.20 -15.26
CA LYS A 167 -17.97 -14.14 -16.17
C LYS A 167 -19.42 -14.26 -15.76
N ASN A 168 -20.23 -13.42 -16.40
CA ASN A 168 -21.63 -13.62 -16.74
C ASN A 168 -22.55 -14.08 -15.61
N MET A 169 -23.16 -13.12 -14.91
CA MET A 169 -24.42 -13.31 -14.18
C MET A 169 -25.60 -12.70 -14.96
N TRP A 170 -25.64 -12.97 -16.26
CA TRP A 170 -26.89 -13.04 -17.02
C TRP A 170 -26.94 -14.40 -17.70
N GLY A 171 -27.83 -15.22 -17.18
CA GLY A 171 -28.23 -16.54 -17.67
C GLY A 171 -29.49 -16.92 -16.92
#